data_AF-A0A2D8KN32-F1
#
_entry.id   AF-A0A2D8KN32-F1
#
_cell.length_a   1.000
_cell.length_b   1.000
_cell.length_c   1.000
_cell.angle_alpha   90.00
_cell.angle_beta   90.00
_cell.angle_gamma   90.00
#
_symmetry.space_group_name_H-M   'P 1'
#
loop_
_entity.id
_entity.type
_entity.pdbx_description
1 polymer ?
#
loop_
_entity_poly.entity_id
_entity_poly.type
_entity_poly.pdbx_seq_one_letter_code
_entity_poly.pdbx_strand_id
1 'polypeptide(L)'
;MIPKTFSEVIDLGDGRTISLETGKLAKQAHGSVVVRMGDAMLLCTVVSSYTPTTMDFFPLTLDYREKFAAAGRFPGGYFKREARPSSEEILVMRLVDRVLRPLFPKDYKFETQVMIQLMSHDDNVMPDALAGLAASAAIQLSDIPFETPISEVRVARINGEFVINPSAEQLEESDIDMMVGASADSVMMVEGEMDEVSEEEMAEAIKFAHEAIKVQCAAQVKLAEAFGKKETREYEVADTDEDIEKKVFDATYQKAYDIAKGGTSKKERSEAFSQLKEEVLAMFTEEELEEKGKMISGYFAAAHKKAVRDLTLNEGIRLDGRKTTDIRDIWCEVGYLPSPHGSSVFTRGETQALATVTLGTSREANQIDLPTQQGEEKFYLHYNFP
;
A
#
# COMPACT_ATOMS: atom_id res chain seq x y z
N MET A 1 -29.28 23.86 11.59
CA MET A 1 -29.91 22.65 11.01
C MET A 1 -29.18 21.45 11.59
N ILE A 2 -29.87 20.54 12.27
CA ILE A 2 -29.26 19.33 12.83
C ILE A 2 -28.87 18.44 11.64
N PRO A 3 -27.60 17.99 11.53
CA PRO A 3 -27.19 17.12 10.44
C PRO A 3 -27.93 15.78 10.52
N LYS A 4 -28.43 15.30 9.37
CA LYS A 4 -28.90 13.91 9.23
C LYS A 4 -27.68 13.00 9.17
N THR A 5 -27.65 11.99 10.03
CA THR A 5 -26.56 11.01 10.08
C THR A 5 -27.02 9.66 9.55
N PHE A 6 -26.09 8.91 9.02
CA PHE A 6 -26.28 7.53 8.55
C PHE A 6 -25.18 6.69 9.17
N SER A 7 -25.51 5.47 9.59
CA SER A 7 -24.56 4.62 10.29
C SER A 7 -24.78 3.15 9.98
N GLU A 8 -23.68 2.41 9.89
CA GLU A 8 -23.66 0.95 9.82
C GLU A 8 -22.78 0.40 10.96
N VAL A 9 -23.11 -0.80 11.43
CA VAL A 9 -22.40 -1.48 12.52
C VAL A 9 -21.92 -2.83 12.02
N ILE A 10 -20.64 -3.12 12.24
CA ILE A 10 -19.99 -4.38 11.98
C ILE A 10 -19.79 -5.07 13.33
N ASP A 11 -20.29 -6.30 13.45
CA ASP A 11 -20.06 -7.16 14.61
C ASP A 11 -18.83 -8.04 14.37
N LEU A 12 -17.90 -8.09 15.33
CA LEU A 12 -16.71 -8.93 15.27
C LEU A 12 -16.95 -10.35 15.80
N GLY A 13 -18.13 -10.63 16.38
CA GLY A 13 -18.52 -11.96 16.86
C GLY A 13 -18.09 -12.30 18.29
N ASP A 14 -17.38 -11.38 18.95
CA ASP A 14 -16.86 -11.52 20.32
C ASP A 14 -17.44 -10.45 21.28
N GLY A 15 -18.50 -9.76 20.84
CA GLY A 15 -19.14 -8.66 21.57
C GLY A 15 -18.54 -7.28 21.27
N ARG A 16 -17.41 -7.20 20.56
CA ARG A 16 -16.87 -5.93 20.04
C ARG A 16 -17.52 -5.58 18.72
N THR A 17 -17.66 -4.28 18.46
CA THR A 17 -18.27 -3.76 17.24
C THR A 17 -17.48 -2.60 16.67
N ILE A 18 -17.49 -2.47 15.35
CA ILE A 18 -16.98 -1.30 14.63
C ILE A 18 -18.18 -0.56 14.03
N SER A 19 -18.33 0.74 14.29
CA SER A 19 -19.35 1.58 13.65
C SER A 19 -18.76 2.51 12.61
N LEU A 20 -19.50 2.69 11.52
CA LEU A 20 -19.21 3.64 10.45
C LEU A 20 -20.31 4.70 10.46
N GLU A 21 -19.97 5.99 10.58
CA GLU A 21 -20.94 7.10 10.58
C GLU A 21 -20.58 8.15 9.52
N THR A 22 -21.58 8.66 8.79
CA THR A 22 -21.42 9.80 7.87
C THR A 22 -22.55 10.82 7.97
N GLY A 23 -22.38 11.98 7.31
CA GLY A 23 -23.35 13.08 7.24
C GLY A 23 -23.21 14.17 8.31
N LYS A 24 -22.43 13.90 9.37
CA LYS A 24 -22.21 14.85 10.48
C LYS A 24 -21.04 15.80 10.26
N LEU A 25 -19.86 15.25 9.99
CA LEU A 25 -18.58 15.96 9.92
C LEU A 25 -18.12 16.11 8.46
N ALA A 26 -17.22 17.08 8.22
CA ALA A 26 -16.49 17.27 6.95
C ALA A 26 -17.35 17.24 5.66
N LYS A 27 -18.57 17.77 5.71
CA LYS A 27 -19.56 17.76 4.60
C LYS A 27 -19.13 18.41 3.27
N GLN A 28 -18.00 19.12 3.26
CA GLN A 28 -17.43 19.72 2.04
C GLN A 28 -16.44 18.80 1.34
N ALA A 29 -15.96 17.73 1.99
CA ALA A 29 -15.16 16.70 1.33
C ALA A 29 -16.01 15.92 0.32
N HIS A 30 -15.38 15.31 -0.68
CA HIS A 30 -16.10 14.44 -1.61
C HIS A 30 -16.63 13.20 -0.89
N GLY A 31 -15.88 12.67 0.07
CA GLY A 31 -16.35 11.63 0.98
C GLY A 31 -15.81 11.85 2.39
N SER A 32 -16.58 11.46 3.40
CA SER A 32 -16.12 11.49 4.79
C SER A 32 -16.85 10.45 5.63
N VAL A 33 -16.13 9.85 6.57
CA VAL A 33 -16.66 8.84 7.49
C VAL A 33 -15.95 8.95 8.84
N VAL A 34 -16.69 8.68 9.91
CA VAL A 34 -16.15 8.43 11.23
C VAL A 34 -16.21 6.93 11.47
N VAL A 35 -15.07 6.31 11.73
CA VAL A 35 -14.97 4.91 12.14
C VAL A 35 -14.72 4.86 13.64
N ARG A 36 -15.47 4.03 14.36
CA ARG A 36 -15.32 3.88 15.82
C ARG A 36 -15.31 2.41 16.23
N MET A 37 -14.38 2.05 17.11
CA MET A 37 -14.36 0.78 17.84
C MET A 37 -13.97 1.10 19.28
N GLY A 38 -14.77 0.65 20.26
CA GLY A 38 -14.61 1.13 21.64
C GLY A 38 -14.69 2.66 21.70
N ASP A 39 -13.70 3.28 22.33
CA ASP A 39 -13.53 4.74 22.37
C ASP A 39 -12.52 5.29 21.34
N ALA A 40 -11.92 4.41 20.53
CA ALA A 40 -11.08 4.82 19.41
C ALA A 40 -11.96 5.34 18.27
N MET A 41 -11.71 6.57 17.83
CA MET A 41 -12.46 7.21 16.75
C MET A 41 -11.52 7.80 15.70
N LEU A 42 -11.69 7.39 14.45
CA LEU A 42 -10.96 7.92 13.30
C LEU A 42 -11.91 8.74 12.42
N LEU A 43 -11.49 9.94 12.03
CA LEU A 43 -12.15 10.70 10.97
C LEU A 43 -11.34 10.53 9.69
N CYS A 44 -11.96 10.00 8.65
CA CYS A 44 -11.38 9.96 7.31
C CYS A 44 -12.13 10.89 6.37
N THR A 45 -11.39 11.66 5.57
CA THR A 45 -11.93 12.49 4.49
C THR A 45 -11.17 12.29 3.21
N VAL A 46 -11.88 12.27 2.09
CA VAL A 46 -11.29 12.19 0.75
C VAL A 46 -11.70 13.38 -0.11
N VAL A 47 -10.73 13.93 -0.83
CA VAL A 47 -10.92 14.98 -1.82
C VAL A 47 -10.11 14.60 -3.07
N SER A 48 -10.64 14.94 -4.24
CA SER A 48 -10.00 14.71 -5.53
C SER A 48 -10.31 15.87 -6.44
N SER A 49 -9.29 16.44 -7.08
CA SER A 49 -9.48 17.49 -8.08
C SER A 49 -10.51 17.07 -9.15
N TYR A 50 -11.23 18.04 -9.71
CA TYR A 50 -12.04 17.86 -10.93
C TYR A 50 -11.24 18.15 -12.20
N THR A 51 -10.02 18.65 -12.06
CA THR A 51 -9.10 18.93 -13.18
C THR A 51 -7.94 17.94 -13.12
N PRO A 52 -7.57 17.29 -14.24
CA PRO A 52 -6.43 16.38 -14.26
C PRO A 52 -5.12 17.14 -14.10
N THR A 53 -4.14 16.48 -13.50
CA THR A 53 -2.76 16.96 -13.41
C THR A 53 -2.02 16.77 -14.73
N THR A 54 -0.95 17.53 -14.93
CA THR A 54 -0.02 17.33 -16.05
C THR A 54 1.02 16.24 -15.78
N MET A 55 1.05 15.68 -14.57
CA MET A 55 1.98 14.60 -14.22
C MET A 55 1.61 13.31 -14.97
N ASP A 56 2.62 12.52 -15.32
CA ASP A 56 2.43 11.25 -16.03
C ASP A 56 2.06 10.07 -15.09
N PHE A 57 1.74 10.35 -13.82
CA PHE A 57 1.36 9.35 -12.81
C PHE A 57 0.15 9.82 -11.98
N PHE A 58 -0.52 8.88 -11.31
CA PHE A 58 -1.62 9.16 -10.39
C PHE A 58 -1.11 9.76 -9.07
N PRO A 59 -1.39 11.04 -8.76
CA PRO A 59 -0.95 11.68 -7.52
C PRO A 59 -1.96 11.38 -6.40
N LEU A 60 -1.78 10.22 -5.77
CA LEU A 60 -2.47 9.86 -4.53
C LEU A 60 -1.56 10.19 -3.33
N THR A 61 -2.08 11.05 -2.46
CA THR A 61 -1.46 11.36 -1.16
C THR A 61 -2.33 10.78 -0.06
N LEU A 62 -1.73 9.94 0.78
CA LEU A 62 -2.36 9.40 1.97
C LEU A 62 -1.65 9.94 3.22
N ASP A 63 -2.40 10.59 4.12
CA ASP A 63 -1.87 11.19 5.34
C ASP A 63 -2.68 10.66 6.54
N TYR A 64 -2.06 9.80 7.33
CA TYR A 64 -2.57 9.30 8.61
C TYR A 64 -1.93 10.08 9.76
N ARG A 65 -2.73 10.58 10.71
CA ARG A 65 -2.24 11.38 11.83
C ARG A 65 -2.86 11.00 13.15
N GLU A 66 -2.01 10.84 14.16
CA GLU A 66 -2.41 10.69 15.55
C GLU A 66 -2.30 12.03 16.27
N LYS A 67 -3.43 12.58 16.71
CA LYS A 67 -3.44 13.82 17.50
C LYS A 67 -3.16 13.48 18.95
N PHE A 68 -2.25 14.20 19.61
CA PHE A 68 -2.04 14.02 21.05
C PHE A 68 -3.31 14.38 21.85
N ALA A 69 -4.11 15.31 21.32
CA ALA A 69 -5.41 15.64 21.88
C ALA A 69 -6.40 14.46 21.88
N ALA A 70 -6.24 13.47 21.00
CA ALA A 70 -7.07 12.26 20.99
C ALA A 70 -6.89 11.43 22.27
N ALA A 71 -5.69 11.48 22.87
CA ALA A 71 -5.38 10.87 24.16
C ALA A 71 -5.43 11.89 25.33
N GLY A 72 -5.92 13.12 25.10
CA GLY A 72 -5.95 14.17 26.12
C GLY A 72 -4.57 14.66 26.57
N ARG A 73 -3.53 14.50 25.73
CA ARG A 73 -2.13 14.81 26.05
C ARG A 73 -1.63 16.01 25.25
N PHE A 74 -0.54 16.62 25.74
CA PHE A 74 0.21 17.63 24.99
C PHE A 74 1.33 16.97 24.20
N PRO A 75 1.62 17.40 22.96
CA PRO A 75 2.78 16.91 22.23
C PRO A 75 4.09 17.12 23.00
N GLY A 76 4.96 16.11 22.93
CA GLY A 76 6.34 16.19 23.39
C GLY A 76 7.14 17.30 22.66
N GLY A 77 8.31 17.65 23.22
CA GLY A 77 9.23 18.62 22.60
C GLY A 77 8.93 20.11 22.88
N TYR A 78 9.71 20.98 22.23
CA TYR A 78 9.74 22.43 22.48
C TYR A 78 8.52 23.17 21.90
N PHE A 79 8.08 22.81 20.69
CA PHE A 79 7.05 23.54 19.96
C PHE A 79 5.60 23.23 20.41
N LYS A 80 5.39 22.19 21.23
CA LYS A 80 4.07 21.77 21.74
C LYS A 80 3.00 21.62 20.65
N ARG A 81 3.41 21.09 19.50
CA ARG A 81 2.58 20.90 18.31
C ARG A 81 3.04 19.67 17.53
N GLU A 82 2.11 18.93 16.95
CA GLU A 82 2.43 17.83 16.03
C GLU A 82 3.16 18.39 14.80
N ALA A 83 4.27 17.74 14.43
CA ALA A 83 5.16 18.19 13.37
C ALA A 83 5.14 17.20 12.20
N ARG A 84 6.32 16.77 11.74
CA ARG A 84 6.46 15.70 10.75
C ARG A 84 5.87 14.39 11.29
N PRO A 85 5.36 13.51 10.41
CA PRO A 85 4.81 12.25 10.87
C PRO A 85 5.89 11.35 11.47
N SER A 86 5.49 10.50 12.42
CA SER A 86 6.35 9.45 12.99
C SER A 86 6.57 8.31 11.99
N SER A 87 7.49 7.40 12.31
CA SER A 87 7.71 6.18 11.53
C SER A 87 6.43 5.33 11.49
N GLU A 88 5.77 5.13 12.63
CA GLU A 88 4.49 4.41 12.75
C GLU A 88 3.41 5.05 11.88
N GLU A 89 3.22 6.36 11.94
CA GLU A 89 2.23 7.05 11.09
C GLU A 89 2.52 6.83 9.60
N ILE A 90 3.80 6.88 9.19
CA ILE A 90 4.21 6.61 7.80
C ILE A 90 3.99 5.15 7.42
N LEU A 91 4.23 4.20 8.32
CA LEU A 91 3.99 2.78 8.07
C LEU A 91 2.50 2.51 7.86
N VAL A 92 1.64 3.08 8.71
CA VAL A 92 0.17 3.00 8.52
C VAL A 92 -0.23 3.63 7.18
N MET A 93 0.35 4.78 6.80
CA MET A 93 0.08 5.36 5.48
C MET A 93 0.42 4.39 4.34
N ARG A 94 1.54 3.68 4.45
CA ARG A 94 1.99 2.73 3.43
C ARG A 94 1.13 1.47 3.38
N LEU A 95 0.62 0.98 4.51
CA LEU A 95 -0.31 -0.16 4.55
C LEU A 95 -1.54 0.18 3.69
N VAL A 96 -2.22 1.27 4.05
CA VAL A 96 -3.45 1.70 3.37
C VAL A 96 -3.22 2.03 1.89
N ASP A 97 -2.14 2.74 1.56
CA ASP A 97 -1.82 3.12 0.17
C ASP A 97 -1.62 1.89 -0.73
N ARG A 98 -0.96 0.83 -0.22
CA ARG A 98 -0.69 -0.40 -0.99
C ARG A 98 -1.97 -1.12 -1.42
N VAL A 99 -3.04 -1.05 -0.61
CA VAL A 99 -4.32 -1.72 -0.90
C VAL A 99 -5.21 -0.84 -1.76
N LEU A 100 -5.25 0.48 -1.52
CA LEU A 100 -6.10 1.39 -2.28
C LEU A 100 -5.58 1.66 -3.70
N ARG A 101 -4.28 1.91 -3.86
CA ARG A 101 -3.69 2.44 -5.10
C ARG A 101 -4.02 1.59 -6.35
N PRO A 102 -3.99 0.24 -6.30
CA PRO A 102 -4.30 -0.58 -7.47
C PRO A 102 -5.76 -0.51 -7.96
N LEU A 103 -6.69 -0.01 -7.14
CA LEU A 103 -8.13 0.01 -7.39
C LEU A 103 -8.64 1.30 -8.05
N PHE A 104 -7.75 2.27 -8.20
CA PHE A 104 -8.00 3.42 -9.05
C PHE A 104 -7.76 3.05 -10.52
N PRO A 105 -8.53 3.61 -11.46
CA PRO A 105 -8.26 3.40 -12.88
C PRO A 105 -6.82 3.79 -13.24
N LYS A 106 -6.20 3.03 -14.14
CA LYS A 106 -4.77 3.19 -14.49
C LYS A 106 -4.43 4.56 -15.09
N ASP A 107 -5.41 5.20 -15.71
CA ASP A 107 -5.32 6.50 -16.36
C ASP A 107 -5.84 7.65 -15.47
N TYR A 108 -6.25 7.35 -14.24
CA TYR A 108 -6.77 8.35 -13.32
C TYR A 108 -5.66 9.30 -12.85
N LYS A 109 -5.67 10.53 -13.37
CA LYS A 109 -4.63 11.55 -13.15
C LYS A 109 -5.16 12.77 -12.41
N PHE A 110 -6.01 12.57 -11.41
CA PHE A 110 -6.56 13.65 -10.60
C PHE A 110 -5.92 13.61 -9.22
N GLU A 111 -5.35 14.73 -8.79
CA GLU A 111 -4.74 14.83 -7.46
C GLU A 111 -5.78 14.47 -6.41
N THR A 112 -5.51 13.39 -5.68
CA THR A 112 -6.41 12.78 -4.72
C THR A 112 -5.73 12.72 -3.37
N GLN A 113 -6.41 13.21 -2.35
CA GLN A 113 -5.93 13.22 -0.98
C GLN A 113 -6.89 12.42 -0.09
N VAL A 114 -6.33 11.47 0.64
CA VAL A 114 -7.00 10.73 1.72
C VAL A 114 -6.36 11.17 3.03
N MET A 115 -7.14 11.78 3.91
CA MET A 115 -6.69 12.20 5.23
C MET A 115 -7.40 11.40 6.30
N ILE A 116 -6.64 10.74 7.17
CA ILE A 116 -7.14 9.93 8.28
C ILE A 116 -6.59 10.52 9.57
N GLN A 117 -7.45 10.81 10.54
CA GLN A 117 -7.05 11.40 11.80
C GLN A 117 -7.63 10.61 12.97
N LEU A 118 -6.77 10.18 13.89
CA LEU A 118 -7.22 9.69 15.19
C LEU A 118 -7.74 10.88 16.01
N MET A 119 -9.03 10.86 16.30
CA MET A 119 -9.76 11.91 17.00
C MET A 119 -9.99 11.59 18.47
N SER A 120 -10.06 10.30 18.81
CA SER A 120 -10.20 9.78 20.18
C SER A 120 -9.42 8.47 20.26
N HIS A 121 -8.68 8.28 21.35
CA HIS A 121 -7.89 7.08 21.61
C HIS A 121 -8.59 6.16 22.63
N ASP A 122 -8.40 4.86 22.49
CA ASP A 122 -8.77 3.81 23.43
C ASP A 122 -7.56 2.90 23.60
N ASP A 123 -7.15 2.65 24.84
CA ASP A 123 -5.96 1.85 25.17
C ASP A 123 -6.09 0.38 24.67
N ASN A 124 -7.31 -0.10 24.45
CA ASN A 124 -7.58 -1.48 24.03
C ASN A 124 -7.78 -1.64 22.52
N VAL A 125 -7.63 -0.56 21.74
CA VAL A 125 -7.88 -0.58 20.30
C VAL A 125 -6.70 0.01 19.55
N MET A 126 -6.14 -0.78 18.64
CA MET A 126 -5.11 -0.32 17.72
C MET A 126 -5.75 0.35 16.50
N PRO A 127 -5.54 1.67 16.31
CA PRO A 127 -6.27 2.44 15.31
C PRO A 127 -5.78 2.20 13.86
N ASP A 128 -4.57 1.69 13.68
CA ASP A 128 -4.02 1.29 12.39
C ASP A 128 -4.90 0.25 11.68
N ALA A 129 -5.42 -0.74 12.44
CA ALA A 129 -6.32 -1.78 11.94
C ALA A 129 -7.70 -1.24 11.47
N LEU A 130 -7.99 0.03 11.71
CA LEU A 130 -9.22 0.70 11.26
C LEU A 130 -8.97 1.68 10.09
N ALA A 131 -7.71 1.99 9.79
CA ALA A 131 -7.34 3.03 8.83
C ALA A 131 -7.75 2.66 7.39
N GLY A 132 -7.48 1.42 6.96
CA GLY A 132 -7.88 0.92 5.63
C GLY A 132 -9.39 0.92 5.43
N LEU A 133 -10.14 0.44 6.44
CA LEU A 133 -11.61 0.48 6.47
C LEU A 133 -12.12 1.92 6.33
N ALA A 134 -11.56 2.86 7.10
CA ALA A 134 -11.97 4.27 7.08
C ALA A 134 -11.72 4.92 5.72
N ALA A 135 -10.56 4.66 5.12
CA ALA A 135 -10.19 5.20 3.82
C ALA A 135 -11.11 4.68 2.70
N SER A 136 -11.32 3.37 2.63
CA SER A 136 -12.21 2.76 1.65
C SER A 136 -13.65 3.25 1.82
N ALA A 137 -14.16 3.28 3.06
CA ALA A 137 -15.51 3.75 3.34
C ALA A 137 -15.70 5.23 2.93
N ALA A 138 -14.70 6.10 3.17
CA ALA A 138 -14.75 7.49 2.72
C ALA A 138 -14.78 7.59 1.19
N ILE A 139 -14.00 6.78 0.47
CA ILE A 139 -13.99 6.77 -1.01
C ILE A 139 -15.34 6.27 -1.55
N GLN A 140 -15.93 5.23 -0.96
CA GLN A 140 -17.25 4.71 -1.36
C GLN A 140 -18.40 5.73 -1.18
N LEU A 141 -18.23 6.70 -0.28
CA LEU A 141 -19.17 7.81 -0.06
C LEU A 141 -18.94 9.01 -1.00
N SER A 142 -17.92 8.92 -1.84
CA SER A 142 -17.57 9.95 -2.82
C SER A 142 -18.04 9.58 -4.23
N ASP A 143 -17.82 10.50 -5.16
CA ASP A 143 -18.02 10.32 -6.60
C ASP A 143 -16.73 9.88 -7.32
N ILE A 144 -15.63 9.62 -6.60
CA ILE A 144 -14.33 9.28 -7.18
C ILE A 144 -14.38 7.85 -7.77
N PRO A 145 -13.86 7.60 -8.98
CA PRO A 145 -13.82 6.26 -9.55
C PRO A 145 -12.89 5.34 -8.74
N PHE A 146 -13.47 4.25 -8.25
CA PHE A 146 -12.80 3.27 -7.41
C PHE A 146 -13.49 1.91 -7.59
N GLU A 147 -12.73 0.89 -7.98
CA GLU A 147 -13.26 -0.35 -8.55
C GLU A 147 -14.15 -1.15 -7.57
N THR A 148 -13.71 -1.32 -6.33
CA THR A 148 -14.43 -2.08 -5.30
C THR A 148 -14.04 -1.61 -3.91
N PRO A 149 -14.94 -1.65 -2.89
CA PRO A 149 -14.52 -1.48 -1.50
C PRO A 149 -13.47 -2.51 -1.11
N ILE A 150 -12.57 -2.08 -0.22
CA ILE A 150 -11.60 -2.92 0.48
C ILE A 150 -11.73 -2.73 1.98
N SER A 151 -11.10 -3.62 2.73
CA SER A 151 -10.78 -3.34 4.11
C SER A 151 -9.41 -3.90 4.47
N GLU A 152 -8.92 -3.47 5.63
CA GLU A 152 -7.73 -4.00 6.27
C GLU A 152 -8.11 -4.43 7.69
N VAL A 153 -7.61 -5.59 8.10
CA VAL A 153 -7.76 -6.08 9.48
C VAL A 153 -6.44 -6.65 9.96
N ARG A 154 -6.18 -6.49 11.25
CA ARG A 154 -5.10 -7.20 11.93
C ARG A 154 -5.62 -8.55 12.38
N VAL A 155 -4.94 -9.63 12.06
CA VAL A 155 -5.20 -10.97 12.59
C VAL A 155 -4.04 -11.38 13.47
N ALA A 156 -4.37 -11.90 14.63
CA ALA A 156 -3.41 -12.47 15.57
C ALA A 156 -3.84 -13.85 16.03
N ARG A 157 -2.91 -14.63 16.60
CA ARG A 157 -3.21 -15.94 17.17
C ARG A 157 -2.82 -15.98 18.63
N ILE A 158 -3.82 -16.13 19.49
CA ILE A 158 -3.68 -16.04 20.94
C ILE A 158 -4.19 -17.35 21.52
N ASN A 159 -3.35 -18.06 22.28
CA ASN A 159 -3.68 -19.37 22.84
C ASN A 159 -4.21 -20.38 21.79
N GLY A 160 -3.71 -20.30 20.55
CA GLY A 160 -4.08 -21.16 19.43
C GLY A 160 -5.35 -20.74 18.67
N GLU A 161 -6.00 -19.64 19.05
CA GLU A 161 -7.21 -19.13 18.39
C GLU A 161 -6.93 -17.83 17.64
N PHE A 162 -7.47 -17.69 16.43
CA PHE A 162 -7.36 -16.45 15.66
C PHE A 162 -8.31 -15.37 16.16
N VAL A 163 -7.79 -14.16 16.31
CA VAL A 163 -8.52 -12.97 16.77
C VAL A 163 -8.36 -11.85 15.76
N ILE A 164 -9.47 -11.19 15.41
CA ILE A 164 -9.48 -10.00 14.55
C ILE A 164 -9.32 -8.74 15.40
N ASN A 165 -8.45 -7.84 14.97
CA ASN A 165 -8.14 -6.55 15.58
C ASN A 165 -7.90 -6.70 17.10
N PRO A 166 -6.91 -7.50 17.53
CA PRO A 166 -6.58 -7.66 18.95
C PRO A 166 -6.18 -6.33 19.60
N SER A 167 -6.23 -6.26 20.93
CA SER A 167 -5.62 -5.16 21.69
C SER A 167 -4.09 -5.29 21.69
N ALA A 168 -3.39 -4.22 22.08
CA ALA A 168 -1.94 -4.26 22.25
C ALA A 168 -1.50 -5.29 23.29
N GLU A 169 -2.21 -5.39 24.42
CA GLU A 169 -1.95 -6.41 25.46
C GLU A 169 -2.12 -7.83 24.92
N GLN A 170 -3.15 -8.05 24.10
CA GLN A 170 -3.39 -9.34 23.46
C GLN A 170 -2.28 -9.74 22.47
N LEU A 171 -1.67 -8.77 21.78
CA LEU A 171 -0.55 -9.02 20.87
C LEU A 171 0.71 -9.48 21.60
N GLU A 172 0.92 -9.11 22.85
CA GLU A 172 2.09 -9.56 23.63
C GLU A 172 2.09 -11.09 23.86
N GLU A 173 0.92 -11.72 23.78
CA GLU A 173 0.74 -13.18 23.91
C GLU A 173 0.62 -13.89 22.55
N SER A 174 0.79 -13.16 21.43
CA SER A 174 0.54 -13.68 20.09
C SER A 174 1.79 -14.21 19.41
N ASP A 175 1.67 -15.35 18.71
CA ASP A 175 2.74 -15.91 17.87
C ASP A 175 2.58 -15.55 16.37
N ILE A 176 1.47 -14.92 16.00
CA ILE A 176 1.18 -14.38 14.67
C ILE A 176 0.66 -12.96 14.83
N ASP A 177 1.22 -11.99 14.11
CA ASP A 177 0.67 -10.64 14.01
C ASP A 177 0.73 -10.18 12.56
N MET A 178 -0.44 -10.02 11.94
CA MET A 178 -0.50 -9.78 10.50
C MET A 178 -1.62 -8.82 10.13
N MET A 179 -1.27 -7.74 9.43
CA MET A 179 -2.21 -6.90 8.71
C MET A 179 -2.51 -7.51 7.34
N VAL A 180 -3.80 -7.75 7.07
CA VAL A 180 -4.29 -8.27 5.80
C VAL A 180 -5.20 -7.24 5.17
N GLY A 181 -4.91 -6.86 3.93
CA GLY A 181 -5.72 -5.96 3.11
C GLY A 181 -6.30 -6.68 1.91
N ALA A 182 -7.62 -6.58 1.73
CA ALA A 182 -8.34 -7.32 0.70
C ALA A 182 -9.62 -6.60 0.23
N SER A 183 -10.07 -6.95 -0.97
CA SER A 183 -11.47 -6.77 -1.38
C SER A 183 -12.31 -7.96 -0.93
N ALA A 184 -13.61 -7.94 -1.23
CA ALA A 184 -14.47 -9.11 -0.98
C ALA A 184 -14.00 -10.36 -1.73
N ASP A 185 -13.35 -10.19 -2.88
CA ASP A 185 -13.00 -11.30 -3.79
C ASP A 185 -11.52 -11.70 -3.74
N SER A 186 -10.60 -10.78 -3.43
CA SER A 186 -9.17 -11.04 -3.50
C SER A 186 -8.38 -10.35 -2.40
N VAL A 187 -7.44 -11.11 -1.82
CA VAL A 187 -6.37 -10.58 -0.97
C VAL A 187 -5.38 -9.80 -1.83
N MET A 188 -4.94 -8.64 -1.35
CA MET A 188 -4.06 -7.73 -2.08
C MET A 188 -2.75 -7.46 -1.36
N MET A 189 -2.80 -7.36 -0.03
CA MET A 189 -1.67 -6.98 0.80
C MET A 189 -1.65 -7.82 2.07
N VAL A 190 -0.45 -8.24 2.44
CA VAL A 190 -0.16 -8.93 3.69
C VAL A 190 1.14 -8.33 4.21
N GLU A 191 1.17 -7.95 5.49
CA GLU A 191 2.32 -7.45 6.23
C GLU A 191 2.25 -8.01 7.65
N GLY A 192 3.32 -8.53 8.22
CA GLY A 192 3.26 -9.09 9.57
C GLY A 192 4.59 -9.64 10.08
N GLU A 193 4.58 -10.02 11.35
CA GLU A 193 5.64 -10.69 12.08
C GLU A 193 5.08 -11.96 12.74
N MET A 194 5.88 -13.01 12.80
CA MET A 194 5.46 -14.31 13.34
C MET A 194 6.64 -15.04 13.99
N ASP A 195 6.33 -15.84 15.01
CA ASP A 195 7.30 -16.68 15.72
C ASP A 195 7.46 -18.05 15.05
N GLU A 196 8.20 -18.07 13.93
CA GLU A 196 8.57 -19.30 13.19
C GLU A 196 7.38 -20.22 12.83
N VAL A 197 6.22 -19.65 12.50
CA VAL A 197 5.01 -20.40 12.12
C VAL A 197 5.12 -21.05 10.75
N SER A 198 4.34 -22.10 10.52
CA SER A 198 4.29 -22.80 9.23
C SER A 198 3.53 -22.01 8.15
N GLU A 199 3.80 -22.33 6.88
CA GLU A 199 3.09 -21.72 5.76
C GLU A 199 1.58 -22.05 5.75
N GLU A 200 1.20 -23.22 6.27
CA GLU A 200 -0.21 -23.63 6.40
C GLU A 200 -0.94 -22.73 7.40
N GLU A 201 -0.35 -22.50 8.57
CA GLU A 201 -0.91 -21.62 9.62
C GLU A 201 -1.02 -20.17 9.13
N MET A 202 -0.02 -19.68 8.38
CA MET A 202 -0.07 -18.35 7.77
C MET A 202 -1.23 -18.24 6.77
N ALA A 203 -1.44 -19.25 5.92
CA ALA A 203 -2.54 -19.27 4.96
C ALA A 203 -3.92 -19.31 5.64
N GLU A 204 -4.04 -20.04 6.75
CA GLU A 204 -5.26 -20.08 7.57
C GLU A 204 -5.55 -18.72 8.21
N ALA A 205 -4.54 -18.03 8.74
CA ALA A 205 -4.69 -16.68 9.29
C ALA A 205 -5.15 -15.67 8.22
N ILE A 206 -4.56 -15.71 7.02
CA ILE A 206 -4.99 -14.87 5.88
C ILE A 206 -6.46 -15.14 5.53
N LYS A 207 -6.86 -16.42 5.47
CA LYS A 207 -8.24 -16.79 5.16
C LYS A 207 -9.22 -16.30 6.23
N PHE A 208 -8.86 -16.45 7.51
CA PHE A 208 -9.67 -15.97 8.62
C PHE A 208 -9.86 -14.45 8.57
N ALA A 209 -8.79 -13.70 8.31
CA ALA A 209 -8.84 -12.25 8.08
C ALA A 209 -9.73 -11.86 6.89
N HIS A 210 -9.62 -12.59 5.77
CA HIS A 210 -10.41 -12.30 4.57
C HIS A 210 -11.92 -12.43 4.79
N GLU A 211 -12.37 -13.42 5.58
CA GLU A 211 -13.80 -13.55 5.92
C GLU A 211 -14.32 -12.33 6.72
N ALA A 212 -13.52 -11.80 7.66
CA ALA A 212 -13.88 -10.57 8.36
C ALA A 212 -13.92 -9.35 7.42
N ILE A 213 -12.95 -9.24 6.50
CA ILE A 213 -12.90 -8.15 5.50
C ILE A 213 -14.16 -8.15 4.62
N LYS A 214 -14.65 -9.31 4.18
CA LYS A 214 -15.90 -9.40 3.39
C LYS A 214 -17.09 -8.76 4.09
N VAL A 215 -17.22 -8.98 5.40
CA VAL A 215 -18.28 -8.36 6.22
C VAL A 215 -18.11 -6.84 6.26
N GLN A 216 -16.87 -6.36 6.44
CA GLN A 216 -16.56 -4.93 6.45
C GLN A 216 -16.83 -4.25 5.10
N CYS A 217 -16.46 -4.88 3.98
CA CYS A 217 -16.79 -4.39 2.63
C CYS A 217 -18.31 -4.28 2.41
N ALA A 218 -19.08 -5.29 2.85
CA ALA A 218 -20.54 -5.27 2.74
C ALA A 218 -21.18 -4.13 3.55
N ALA A 219 -20.64 -3.83 4.73
CA ALA A 219 -21.11 -2.70 5.55
C ALA A 219 -20.85 -1.34 4.87
N GLN A 220 -19.71 -1.18 4.18
CA GLN A 220 -19.43 0.04 3.41
C GLN A 220 -20.44 0.27 2.28
N VAL A 221 -20.78 -0.79 1.55
CA VAL A 221 -21.78 -0.72 0.47
C VAL A 221 -23.15 -0.31 1.03
N LYS A 222 -23.60 -0.95 2.12
CA LYS A 222 -24.86 -0.60 2.79
C LYS A 222 -24.88 0.85 3.26
N LEU A 223 -23.79 1.33 3.84
CA LEU A 223 -23.67 2.72 4.29
C LEU A 223 -23.78 3.69 3.11
N ALA A 224 -23.09 3.42 2.01
CA ALA A 224 -23.14 4.25 0.81
C ALA A 224 -24.55 4.27 0.20
N GLU A 225 -25.22 3.12 0.11
CA GLU A 225 -26.61 3.03 -0.34
C GLU A 225 -27.56 3.83 0.56
N ALA A 226 -27.45 3.66 1.89
CA ALA A 226 -28.28 4.38 2.86
C ALA A 226 -28.07 5.89 2.80
N PHE A 227 -26.83 6.35 2.62
CA PHE A 227 -26.48 7.76 2.47
C PHE A 227 -26.99 8.38 1.17
N GLY A 228 -27.21 7.56 0.13
CA GLY A 228 -27.52 8.00 -1.22
C GLY A 228 -26.26 8.06 -2.07
N LYS A 229 -25.72 6.88 -2.40
CA LYS A 229 -24.49 6.69 -3.19
C LYS A 229 -24.42 7.69 -4.34
N LYS A 230 -23.31 8.43 -4.40
CA LYS A 230 -23.08 9.41 -5.46
C LYS A 230 -22.82 8.69 -6.78
N GLU A 231 -23.27 9.28 -7.87
CA GLU A 231 -22.86 8.84 -9.20
C GLU A 231 -21.35 9.03 -9.33
N THR A 232 -20.66 8.01 -9.84
CA THR A 232 -19.23 8.09 -10.11
C THR A 232 -18.99 9.14 -11.20
N ARG A 233 -18.09 10.09 -10.93
CA ARG A 233 -17.74 11.13 -11.89
C ARG A 233 -17.13 10.52 -13.15
N GLU A 234 -17.57 11.00 -14.30
CA GLU A 234 -16.94 10.70 -15.58
C GLU A 234 -15.72 11.62 -15.78
N TYR A 235 -14.70 11.13 -16.47
CA TYR A 235 -13.55 11.92 -16.88
C TYR A 235 -13.11 11.49 -18.29
N GLU A 236 -12.45 12.41 -18.99
CA GLU A 236 -11.90 12.12 -20.31
C GLU A 236 -10.80 11.06 -20.18
N VAL A 237 -11.07 9.90 -20.79
CA VAL A 237 -10.10 8.82 -20.94
C VAL A 237 -9.11 9.22 -22.04
N ALA A 238 -7.85 8.84 -21.89
CA ALA A 238 -6.84 9.10 -22.92
C ALA A 238 -7.27 8.51 -24.27
N ASP A 239 -7.11 9.28 -25.34
CA ASP A 239 -7.35 8.80 -26.70
C ASP A 239 -6.54 7.53 -26.99
N THR A 240 -7.10 6.65 -27.82
CA THR A 240 -6.44 5.43 -28.28
C THR A 240 -6.45 5.37 -29.80
N ASP A 241 -5.38 4.82 -30.38
CA ASP A 241 -5.18 4.65 -31.81
C ASP A 241 -4.72 3.22 -32.08
N GLU A 242 -5.67 2.36 -32.47
CA GLU A 242 -5.45 0.92 -32.66
C GLU A 242 -4.42 0.63 -33.77
N ASP A 243 -4.34 1.47 -34.80
CA ASP A 243 -3.40 1.30 -35.91
C ASP A 243 -1.97 1.56 -35.44
N ILE A 244 -1.77 2.62 -34.64
CA ILE A 244 -0.48 2.90 -34.01
C ILE A 244 -0.13 1.82 -32.99
N GLU A 245 -1.09 1.39 -32.15
CA GLU A 245 -0.87 0.32 -31.17
C GLU A 245 -0.36 -0.95 -31.86
N LYS A 246 -1.03 -1.37 -32.93
CA LYS A 246 -0.64 -2.55 -33.71
C LYS A 246 0.74 -2.37 -34.36
N LYS A 247 1.00 -1.22 -34.99
CA LYS A 247 2.30 -0.91 -35.60
C LYS A 247 3.43 -0.98 -34.58
N VAL A 248 3.23 -0.40 -33.39
CA VAL A 248 4.20 -0.44 -32.28
C VAL A 248 4.36 -1.86 -31.76
N PHE A 249 3.28 -2.61 -31.61
CA PHE A 249 3.30 -3.99 -31.13
C PHE A 249 4.12 -4.89 -32.06
N ASP A 250 3.83 -4.87 -33.36
CA ASP A 250 4.52 -5.69 -34.35
C ASP A 250 6.02 -5.37 -34.44
N ALA A 251 6.39 -4.09 -34.24
CA ALA A 251 7.78 -3.65 -34.20
C ALA A 251 8.53 -4.02 -32.91
N THR A 252 7.80 -4.16 -31.79
CA THR A 252 8.39 -4.30 -30.45
C THR A 252 8.40 -5.73 -29.95
N TYR A 253 7.28 -6.45 -30.07
CA TYR A 253 7.02 -7.65 -29.27
C TYR A 253 8.08 -8.74 -29.46
N GLN A 254 8.35 -9.16 -30.69
CA GLN A 254 9.30 -10.26 -30.95
C GLN A 254 10.73 -9.87 -30.56
N LYS A 255 11.16 -8.65 -30.91
CA LYS A 255 12.50 -8.16 -30.54
C LYS A 255 12.68 -8.07 -29.02
N ALA A 256 11.67 -7.56 -28.30
CA ALA A 256 11.70 -7.49 -26.84
C ALA A 256 11.74 -8.88 -26.22
N TYR A 257 11.00 -9.84 -26.79
CA TYR A 257 11.02 -11.24 -26.38
C TYR A 257 12.41 -11.86 -26.54
N ASP A 258 13.05 -11.64 -27.69
CA ASP A 258 14.38 -12.18 -27.99
C ASP A 258 15.46 -11.55 -27.10
N ILE A 259 15.41 -10.23 -26.86
CA ILE A 259 16.29 -9.54 -25.91
C ILE A 259 16.11 -10.12 -24.50
N ALA A 260 14.86 -10.31 -24.07
CA ALA A 260 14.55 -10.88 -22.75
C ALA A 260 15.06 -12.32 -22.60
N LYS A 261 14.97 -13.11 -23.68
CA LYS A 261 15.43 -14.50 -23.74
C LYS A 261 16.95 -14.64 -23.74
N GLY A 262 17.68 -13.59 -24.13
CA GLY A 262 19.14 -13.58 -24.19
C GLY A 262 19.84 -13.80 -22.84
N GLY A 263 19.15 -13.58 -21.71
CA GLY A 263 19.69 -13.87 -20.37
C GLY A 263 20.89 -13.01 -19.97
N THR A 264 20.95 -11.77 -20.44
CA THR A 264 22.09 -10.84 -20.25
C THR A 264 22.05 -10.10 -18.91
N SER A 265 23.15 -9.40 -18.59
CA SER A 265 23.24 -8.56 -17.39
C SER A 265 22.21 -7.42 -17.41
N LYS A 266 21.88 -6.84 -16.25
CA LYS A 266 20.89 -5.74 -16.19
C LYS A 266 21.30 -4.55 -17.06
N LYS A 267 22.60 -4.22 -17.11
CA LYS A 267 23.12 -3.11 -17.90
C LYS A 267 22.94 -3.35 -19.39
N GLU A 268 23.44 -4.47 -19.90
CA GLU A 268 23.32 -4.83 -21.32
C GLU A 268 21.87 -4.95 -21.76
N ARG A 269 21.02 -5.57 -20.93
CA ARG A 269 19.58 -5.69 -21.20
C ARG A 269 18.90 -4.32 -21.23
N SER A 270 19.23 -3.43 -20.29
CA SER A 270 18.66 -2.08 -20.27
C SER A 270 19.08 -1.27 -21.49
N GLU A 271 20.32 -1.40 -21.94
CA GLU A 271 20.82 -0.74 -23.17
C GLU A 271 20.09 -1.28 -24.41
N ALA A 272 19.92 -2.60 -24.52
CA ALA A 272 19.20 -3.22 -25.63
C ALA A 272 17.73 -2.80 -25.69
N PHE A 273 17.03 -2.72 -24.55
CA PHE A 273 15.65 -2.21 -24.52
C PHE A 273 15.55 -0.73 -24.85
N SER A 274 16.52 0.09 -24.42
CA SER A 274 16.58 1.50 -24.81
C SER A 274 16.78 1.67 -26.31
N GLN A 275 17.71 0.91 -26.92
CA GLN A 275 17.92 0.91 -28.36
C GLN A 275 16.68 0.47 -29.11
N LEU A 276 16.00 -0.59 -28.66
CA LEU A 276 14.74 -1.03 -29.25
C LEU A 276 13.67 0.07 -29.18
N LYS A 277 13.60 0.80 -28.06
CA LYS A 277 12.68 1.93 -27.93
C LYS A 277 13.01 3.03 -28.95
N GLU A 278 14.28 3.38 -29.10
CA GLU A 278 14.72 4.36 -30.10
C GLU A 278 14.41 3.92 -31.53
N GLU A 279 14.62 2.64 -31.87
CA GLU A 279 14.27 2.06 -33.17
C GLU A 279 12.76 2.19 -33.47
N VAL A 280 11.91 1.93 -32.48
CA VAL A 280 10.44 2.04 -32.63
C VAL A 280 10.03 3.49 -32.80
N LEU A 281 10.60 4.41 -32.01
CA LEU A 281 10.32 5.85 -32.15
C LEU A 281 10.75 6.39 -33.52
N ALA A 282 11.85 5.89 -34.08
CA ALA A 282 12.34 6.27 -35.41
C ALA A 282 11.42 5.82 -36.57
N MET A 283 10.38 5.01 -36.32
CA MET A 283 9.36 4.62 -37.33
C MET A 283 8.27 5.68 -37.54
N PHE A 284 8.29 6.75 -36.77
CA PHE A 284 7.31 7.83 -36.78
C PHE A 284 7.99 9.14 -37.18
N THR A 285 7.23 10.04 -37.82
CA THR A 285 7.74 11.37 -38.18
C THR A 285 7.89 12.26 -36.95
N GLU A 286 8.66 13.34 -37.07
CA GLU A 286 8.80 14.33 -35.98
C GLU A 286 7.43 14.91 -35.56
N GLU A 287 6.55 15.17 -36.53
CA GLU A 287 5.19 15.65 -36.27
C GLU A 287 4.34 14.62 -35.50
N GLU A 288 4.40 13.34 -35.89
CA GLU A 288 3.69 12.25 -35.19
C GLU A 288 4.21 12.06 -33.77
N LEU A 289 5.51 12.23 -33.54
CA LEU A 289 6.11 12.13 -32.21
C LEU A 289 5.78 13.32 -31.32
N GLU A 290 5.66 14.53 -31.90
CA GLU A 290 5.24 15.72 -31.16
C GLU A 290 3.79 15.61 -30.69
N GLU A 291 2.89 15.08 -31.53
CA GLU A 291 1.47 14.92 -31.21
C GLU A 291 1.18 13.66 -30.37
N LYS A 292 1.72 12.50 -30.78
CA LYS A 292 1.37 11.17 -30.25
C LYS A 292 2.49 10.45 -29.51
N GLY A 293 3.64 11.10 -29.27
CA GLY A 293 4.81 10.46 -28.67
C GLY A 293 4.57 9.81 -27.29
N LYS A 294 3.69 10.40 -26.47
CA LYS A 294 3.28 9.80 -25.18
C LYS A 294 2.48 8.51 -25.37
N MET A 295 1.55 8.50 -26.32
CA MET A 295 0.74 7.33 -26.68
C MET A 295 1.62 6.20 -27.21
N ILE A 296 2.51 6.50 -28.17
CA ILE A 296 3.48 5.56 -28.74
C ILE A 296 4.37 4.95 -27.64
N SER A 297 4.86 5.78 -26.72
CA SER A 297 5.66 5.30 -25.57
C SER A 297 4.86 4.39 -24.64
N GLY A 298 3.57 4.67 -24.44
CA GLY A 298 2.65 3.83 -23.67
C GLY A 298 2.45 2.46 -24.32
N TYR A 299 2.18 2.43 -25.63
CA TYR A 299 2.05 1.18 -26.40
C TYR A 299 3.34 0.37 -26.42
N PHE A 300 4.50 1.02 -26.55
CA PHE A 300 5.79 0.35 -26.42
C PHE A 300 5.93 -0.33 -25.06
N ALA A 301 5.63 0.40 -23.97
CA ALA A 301 5.70 -0.15 -22.62
C ALA A 301 4.74 -1.34 -22.41
N ALA A 302 3.54 -1.29 -23.00
CA ALA A 302 2.57 -2.38 -22.96
C ALA A 302 3.06 -3.63 -23.73
N ALA A 303 3.54 -3.45 -24.96
CA ALA A 303 4.10 -4.53 -25.79
C ALA A 303 5.33 -5.16 -25.14
N HIS A 304 6.25 -4.35 -24.63
CA HIS A 304 7.43 -4.80 -23.88
C HIS A 304 7.04 -5.60 -22.62
N LYS A 305 6.11 -5.08 -21.81
CA LYS A 305 5.62 -5.78 -20.62
C LYS A 305 5.00 -7.13 -20.97
N LYS A 306 4.23 -7.19 -22.07
CA LYS A 306 3.61 -8.42 -22.56
C LYS A 306 4.66 -9.44 -23.01
N ALA A 307 5.65 -9.03 -23.80
CA ALA A 307 6.72 -9.93 -24.27
C ALA A 307 7.50 -10.56 -23.11
N VAL A 308 7.91 -9.77 -22.12
CA VAL A 308 8.64 -10.27 -20.93
C VAL A 308 7.78 -11.23 -20.10
N ARG A 309 6.49 -10.93 -19.94
CA ARG A 309 5.55 -11.80 -19.22
C ARG A 309 5.35 -13.12 -19.96
N ASP A 310 5.16 -13.08 -21.27
CA ASP A 310 4.93 -14.26 -22.11
C ASP A 310 6.18 -15.18 -22.13
N LEU A 311 7.40 -14.62 -22.09
CA LEU A 311 8.62 -15.42 -21.94
C LEU A 311 8.60 -16.25 -20.65
N THR A 312 8.27 -15.60 -19.53
CA THR A 312 8.23 -16.27 -18.23
C THR A 312 7.12 -17.33 -18.17
N LEU A 313 5.95 -17.05 -18.74
CA LEU A 313 4.81 -17.98 -18.73
C LEU A 313 4.99 -19.16 -19.70
N ASN A 314 5.52 -18.91 -20.89
CA ASN A 314 5.59 -19.93 -21.94
C ASN A 314 6.85 -20.78 -21.85
N GLU A 315 7.99 -20.17 -21.51
CA GLU A 315 9.28 -20.87 -21.47
C GLU A 315 9.80 -21.12 -20.04
N GLY A 316 9.23 -20.48 -19.02
CA GLY A 316 9.71 -20.60 -17.64
C GLY A 316 11.08 -19.95 -17.40
N ILE A 317 11.52 -19.10 -18.34
CA ILE A 317 12.82 -18.42 -18.34
C ILE A 317 12.63 -16.97 -17.90
N ARG A 318 13.52 -16.51 -17.03
CA ARG A 318 13.57 -15.13 -16.55
C ARG A 318 14.56 -14.31 -17.39
N LEU A 319 14.48 -12.99 -17.23
CA LEU A 319 15.29 -12.00 -17.96
C LEU A 319 16.82 -12.19 -17.85
N ASP A 320 17.28 -12.87 -16.81
CA ASP A 320 18.70 -13.18 -16.55
C ASP A 320 19.04 -14.66 -16.84
N GLY A 321 18.19 -15.34 -17.62
CA GLY A 321 18.40 -16.72 -18.08
C GLY A 321 18.04 -17.80 -17.06
N ARG A 322 17.71 -17.43 -15.83
CA ARG A 322 17.36 -18.37 -14.74
C ARG A 322 15.96 -18.97 -14.90
N LYS A 323 15.75 -20.15 -14.32
CA LYS A 323 14.40 -20.71 -14.14
C LYS A 323 13.66 -19.99 -13.02
N THR A 324 12.36 -20.23 -12.92
CA THR A 324 11.51 -19.70 -11.85
C THR A 324 11.92 -20.17 -10.45
N THR A 325 12.59 -21.33 -10.34
CA THR A 325 13.04 -21.93 -9.08
C THR A 325 14.50 -21.62 -8.71
N ASP A 326 15.27 -21.04 -9.64
CA ASP A 326 16.70 -20.83 -9.41
C ASP A 326 16.93 -19.55 -8.59
N ILE A 327 17.84 -19.62 -7.62
CA ILE A 327 18.31 -18.48 -6.83
C ILE A 327 19.58 -17.91 -7.49
N ARG A 328 19.81 -16.59 -7.37
CA ARG A 328 21.05 -15.94 -7.83
C ARG A 328 22.21 -16.36 -6.94
N ASP A 329 23.43 -16.26 -7.48
CA ASP A 329 24.64 -16.50 -6.69
C ASP A 329 24.66 -15.66 -5.41
N ILE A 330 25.01 -16.32 -4.32
CA ILE A 330 25.09 -15.72 -2.99
C ILE A 330 26.55 -15.66 -2.58
N TRP A 331 26.97 -14.48 -2.16
CA TRP A 331 28.25 -14.26 -1.51
C TRP A 331 28.03 -13.51 -0.20
N CYS A 332 28.71 -13.98 0.85
CA CYS A 332 28.61 -13.41 2.18
C CYS A 332 30.00 -13.25 2.77
N GLU A 333 30.23 -12.14 3.45
CA GLU A 333 31.43 -11.89 4.24
C GLU A 333 31.02 -11.28 5.58
N VAL A 334 31.61 -11.79 6.67
CA VAL A 334 31.41 -11.28 8.03
C VAL A 334 32.67 -10.57 8.51
N GLY A 335 32.53 -9.53 9.32
CA GLY A 335 33.66 -8.75 9.83
C GLY A 335 34.33 -7.86 8.78
N TYR A 336 33.60 -7.46 7.74
CA TYR A 336 34.13 -6.64 6.64
C TYR A 336 34.64 -5.25 7.09
N LEU A 337 33.95 -4.63 8.06
CA LEU A 337 34.35 -3.34 8.62
C LEU A 337 35.16 -3.53 9.92
N PRO A 338 36.24 -2.75 10.11
CA PRO A 338 37.17 -2.95 11.23
C PRO A 338 36.67 -2.40 12.58
N SER A 339 35.75 -1.44 12.58
CA SER A 339 35.39 -0.66 13.78
C SER A 339 34.03 -0.97 14.42
N PRO A 340 32.93 -1.23 13.66
CA PRO A 340 31.64 -1.57 14.26
C PRO A 340 31.70 -2.87 15.09
N HIS A 341 30.78 -3.02 16.06
CA HIS A 341 30.75 -4.25 16.89
C HIS A 341 30.49 -5.51 16.06
N GLY A 342 29.65 -5.39 15.02
CA GLY A 342 29.45 -6.41 14.01
C GLY A 342 29.27 -5.78 12.64
N SER A 343 29.72 -6.48 11.60
CA SER A 343 29.46 -6.08 10.22
C SER A 343 29.36 -7.29 9.30
N SER A 344 28.60 -7.14 8.22
CA SER A 344 28.51 -8.16 7.18
C SER A 344 28.22 -7.52 5.83
N VAL A 345 28.74 -8.12 4.77
CA VAL A 345 28.28 -7.88 3.40
C VAL A 345 27.51 -9.11 2.95
N PHE A 346 26.27 -8.89 2.51
CA PHE A 346 25.44 -9.89 1.88
C PHE A 346 25.17 -9.48 0.43
N THR A 347 25.53 -10.34 -0.52
CA THR A 347 25.28 -10.12 -1.94
C THR A 347 24.48 -11.28 -2.51
N ARG A 348 23.38 -10.98 -3.20
CA ARG A 348 22.58 -11.94 -3.96
C ARG A 348 22.40 -11.45 -5.39
N GLY A 349 23.25 -11.95 -6.29
CA GLY A 349 23.44 -11.42 -7.65
C GLY A 349 23.80 -9.93 -7.63
N GLU A 350 23.05 -9.10 -8.36
CA GLU A 350 23.29 -7.65 -8.44
C GLU A 350 22.73 -6.83 -7.26
N THR A 351 22.25 -7.48 -6.19
CA THR A 351 21.74 -6.81 -4.98
C THR A 351 22.72 -7.03 -3.84
N GLN A 352 23.22 -5.95 -3.24
CA GLN A 352 24.16 -6.00 -2.12
C GLN A 352 23.67 -5.15 -0.95
N ALA A 353 23.88 -5.64 0.26
CA ALA A 353 23.64 -4.92 1.50
C ALA A 353 24.90 -5.00 2.39
N LEU A 354 25.36 -3.83 2.85
CA LEU A 354 26.32 -3.73 3.95
C LEU A 354 25.53 -3.45 5.21
N ALA A 355 25.55 -4.42 6.14
CA ALA A 355 24.87 -4.31 7.43
C ALA A 355 25.89 -4.16 8.57
N THR A 356 25.51 -3.41 9.60
CA THR A 356 26.29 -3.21 10.81
C THR A 356 25.44 -3.43 12.05
N VAL A 357 26.02 -4.02 13.09
CA VAL A 357 25.41 -4.16 14.41
C VAL A 357 26.18 -3.32 15.39
N THR A 358 25.45 -2.54 16.20
CA THR A 358 25.99 -1.75 17.31
C THR A 358 25.23 -2.14 18.57
N LEU A 359 25.96 -2.26 19.68
CA LEU A 359 25.43 -2.66 20.97
C LEU A 359 25.49 -1.46 21.91
N GLY A 360 24.42 -1.21 22.64
CA GLY A 360 24.30 -0.13 23.62
C GLY A 360 23.85 -0.65 24.98
N THR A 361 23.71 0.27 25.92
CA THR A 361 23.07 0.04 27.22
C THR A 361 21.63 0.54 27.17
N SER A 362 20.90 0.46 28.28
CA SER A 362 19.55 1.04 28.39
C SER A 362 19.51 2.56 28.17
N ARG A 363 20.65 3.26 28.23
CA ARG A 363 20.72 4.70 27.95
C ARG A 363 20.57 5.04 26.48
N GLU A 364 20.87 4.09 25.60
CA GLU A 364 20.75 4.22 24.16
C GLU A 364 19.37 3.76 23.66
N ALA A 365 18.46 3.39 24.57
CA ALA A 365 17.09 3.04 24.23
C ALA A 365 16.35 4.25 23.64
N ASN A 366 15.78 4.09 22.45
CA ASN A 366 14.89 5.01 21.78
C ASN A 366 13.60 5.16 22.60
N GLN A 367 13.27 6.40 22.91
CA GLN A 367 12.07 6.73 23.67
C GLN A 367 10.94 6.98 22.66
N ILE A 368 9.90 6.16 22.72
CA ILE A 368 8.68 6.34 21.95
C ILE A 368 7.72 7.22 22.76
N ASP A 369 7.31 8.33 22.17
CA ASP A 369 6.28 9.23 22.69
C ASP A 369 5.25 9.54 21.60
N LEU A 370 4.35 8.59 21.37
CA LEU A 370 3.20 8.72 20.49
C LEU A 370 1.91 8.85 21.31
N PRO A 371 0.80 9.32 20.72
CA PRO A 371 -0.50 9.35 21.40
C PRO A 371 -0.96 7.96 21.82
N THR A 372 -0.76 6.96 20.95
CA THR A 372 -1.20 5.56 21.13
C THR A 372 -0.17 4.65 21.79
N GLN A 373 1.11 5.04 21.78
CA GLN A 373 2.20 4.22 22.28
C GLN A 373 3.23 5.06 23.03
N GLN A 374 3.59 4.61 24.23
CA GLN A 374 4.68 5.18 25.01
C GLN A 374 5.58 4.04 25.46
N GLY A 375 6.89 4.24 25.42
CA GLY A 375 7.81 3.24 25.94
C GLY A 375 9.22 3.38 25.42
N GLU A 376 9.95 2.28 25.57
CA GLU A 376 11.31 2.16 25.10
C GLU A 376 11.39 1.02 24.10
N GLU A 377 11.75 1.35 22.88
CA GLU A 377 12.15 0.36 21.90
C GLU A 377 13.64 0.04 22.19
N LYS A 378 14.07 -1.22 22.08
CA LYS A 378 15.45 -1.65 22.40
C LYS A 378 16.21 -2.22 21.20
N PHE A 379 15.52 -2.42 20.10
CA PHE A 379 16.05 -2.92 18.85
C PHE A 379 15.59 -1.96 17.75
N TYR A 380 16.53 -1.48 16.92
CA TYR A 380 16.22 -0.63 15.78
C TYR A 380 16.88 -1.20 14.54
N LEU A 381 16.15 -1.19 13.43
CA LEU A 381 16.69 -1.48 12.11
C LEU A 381 16.56 -0.24 11.24
N HIS A 382 17.69 0.38 10.92
CA HIS A 382 17.74 1.51 10.00
C HIS A 382 18.13 1.05 8.60
N TYR A 383 17.25 1.31 7.63
CA TYR A 383 17.49 1.01 6.22
C TYR A 383 17.83 2.29 5.45
N ASN A 384 18.98 2.29 4.77
CA ASN A 384 19.42 3.39 3.93
C ASN A 384 19.52 2.94 2.47
N PHE A 385 18.90 3.68 1.56
CA PHE A 385 18.95 3.42 0.12
C PHE A 385 19.55 4.65 -0.60
N PRO A 386 20.88 4.67 -0.82
CA PRO A 386 21.60 5.83 -1.33
C PRO A 386 21.38 6.10 -2.83
#